data_AF-A0A3M1Y368-F1
#
_entry.id   AF-A0A3M1Y368-F1
#
_cell.length_a   1.000
_cell.length_b   1.000
_cell.length_c   1.000
_cell.angle_alpha   90.00
_cell.angle_beta   90.00
_cell.angle_gamma   90.00
#
_symmetry.space_group_name_H-M   'P 1'
#
loop_
_entity.id
_entity.type
_entity.pdbx_description
1 polymer ?
#
loop_
_entity_poly.entity_id
_entity_poly.type
_entity_poly.pdbx_seq_one_letter_code
_entity_poly.pdbx_strand_id
1 'polypeptide(L)'
;FLYSQVAGIQPVAESPGYAAFRVEPQPGPGLDWVRAYLVSPYGRIASRWERIGEGLLLQVEVPPNTTATILLPTGSVSAVRLNGAALTTGQGVREIAPEADRLAVTVGSGSYAFRVE
;
A
#
# COMPACT_ATOMS: atom_id res chain seq x y z
N PHE A 1 -6.30 -7.24 -17.46
CA PHE A 1 -6.38 -5.80 -17.77
C PHE A 1 -7.27 -4.97 -16.81
N LEU A 2 -7.90 -5.56 -15.77
CA LEU A 2 -8.59 -4.77 -14.72
C LEU A 2 -7.82 -4.75 -13.37
N TYR A 3 -7.05 -5.81 -13.09
CA TYR A 3 -6.29 -5.99 -11.84
C TYR A 3 -5.09 -5.06 -11.67
N SER A 4 -4.49 -4.55 -12.75
CA SER A 4 -3.27 -3.74 -12.71
C SER A 4 -3.51 -2.24 -12.64
N GLN A 5 -4.64 -1.74 -13.13
CA GLN A 5 -4.87 -0.28 -13.25
C GLN A 5 -5.73 0.33 -12.14
N VAL A 6 -6.50 -0.47 -11.41
CA VAL A 6 -7.40 0.07 -10.37
C VAL A 6 -6.94 -0.33 -8.96
N ALA A 7 -6.31 -1.50 -8.81
CA ALA A 7 -5.82 -2.03 -7.52
C ALA A 7 -4.49 -1.43 -7.04
N GLY A 8 -3.70 -0.85 -7.94
CA GLY A 8 -2.34 -0.36 -7.66
C GLY A 8 -1.28 -1.44 -7.43
N ILE A 9 -1.62 -2.74 -7.54
CA ILE A 9 -0.67 -3.84 -7.31
C ILE A 9 0.19 -4.04 -8.56
N GLN A 10 1.42 -3.53 -8.52
CA GLN A 10 2.40 -3.69 -9.59
C GLN A 10 3.49 -4.67 -9.15
N PRO A 11 3.75 -5.77 -9.89
CA PRO A 11 4.92 -6.60 -9.63
C PRO A 11 6.19 -5.78 -9.90
N VAL A 12 7.17 -5.87 -9.02
CA VAL A 12 8.50 -5.30 -9.30
C VAL A 12 9.16 -6.23 -10.31
N ALA A 13 9.46 -5.71 -11.51
CA ALA A 13 10.02 -6.48 -12.63
C ALA A 13 11.34 -7.21 -12.29
N GLU A 14 12.03 -6.78 -11.24
CA GLU A 14 13.30 -7.33 -10.75
C GLU A 14 13.15 -8.50 -9.76
N SER A 15 11.91 -8.89 -9.39
CA SER A 15 11.66 -10.03 -8.50
C SER A 15 10.71 -11.06 -9.13
N PRO A 16 11.22 -12.24 -9.54
CA PRO A 16 10.36 -13.31 -10.02
C PRO A 16 9.34 -13.72 -8.93
N GLY A 17 8.09 -13.91 -9.32
CA GLY A 17 7.07 -14.57 -8.48
C GLY A 17 6.34 -13.70 -7.44
N TYR A 18 6.46 -12.37 -7.47
CA TYR A 18 5.88 -11.44 -6.45
C TYR A 18 6.60 -11.46 -5.09
N ALA A 19 7.90 -11.79 -5.05
CA ALA A 19 8.71 -11.61 -3.83
C ALA A 19 8.73 -10.16 -3.34
N ALA A 20 8.63 -9.20 -4.27
CA ALA A 20 8.38 -7.79 -4.00
C ALA A 20 7.29 -7.24 -4.93
N PHE A 21 6.38 -6.43 -4.38
CA PHE A 21 5.35 -5.74 -5.14
C PHE A 21 5.13 -4.31 -4.64
N ARG A 22 4.56 -3.46 -5.49
CA ARG A 22 4.18 -2.09 -5.14
C ARG A 22 2.67 -1.99 -5.05
N VAL A 23 2.17 -1.17 -4.12
CA VAL A 23 0.77 -0.81 -4.02
C VAL A 23 0.67 0.70 -4.14
N GLU A 24 0.12 1.15 -5.26
CA GLU A 24 -0.09 2.57 -5.56
C GLU A 24 -1.58 2.85 -5.71
N PRO A 25 -2.29 3.23 -4.62
CA PRO A 25 -3.65 3.71 -4.74
C PRO A 25 -3.70 4.97 -5.62
N GLN A 26 -4.47 4.91 -6.70
CA GLN A 26 -4.70 6.02 -7.62
C GLN A 26 -6.16 6.48 -7.48
N PRO A 27 -6.50 7.30 -6.45
CA PRO A 27 -7.85 7.82 -6.27
C PRO A 27 -8.20 8.83 -7.37
N GLY A 28 -8.78 8.35 -8.47
CA GLY A 28 -9.25 9.16 -9.58
C GLY A 28 -10.67 9.71 -9.41
N PRO A 29 -11.10 10.66 -10.27
CA PRO A 29 -12.45 11.22 -10.22
C PRO A 29 -13.53 10.14 -10.40
N GLY A 30 -14.46 10.05 -9.45
CA GLY A 30 -15.56 9.08 -9.45
C GLY A 30 -15.26 7.71 -8.82
N LEU A 31 -14.08 7.53 -8.21
CA LEU A 31 -13.71 6.32 -7.47
C LEU A 31 -13.63 6.62 -5.97
N ASP A 32 -14.70 6.32 -5.24
CA ASP A 32 -14.77 6.50 -3.78
C ASP A 32 -14.03 5.38 -3.03
N TRP A 33 -14.01 4.18 -3.60
CA TRP A 33 -13.35 3.03 -3.02
C TRP A 33 -12.97 2.01 -4.09
N VAL A 34 -11.94 1.23 -3.79
CA VAL A 34 -11.51 0.08 -4.58
C VAL A 34 -11.13 -1.05 -3.64
N ARG A 35 -11.51 -2.27 -4.01
CA ARG A 35 -10.99 -3.49 -3.40
C ARG A 35 -10.47 -4.40 -4.49
N ALA A 36 -9.27 -4.91 -4.29
CA ALA A 36 -8.66 -5.88 -5.17
C ALA A 36 -7.87 -6.91 -4.36
N TYR A 37 -7.80 -8.12 -4.91
CA TYR A 37 -6.91 -9.15 -4.41
C TYR A 37 -6.30 -9.89 -5.59
N LEU A 38 -5.10 -10.40 -5.36
CA LEU A 38 -4.35 -11.23 -6.27
C LEU A 38 -3.88 -12.46 -5.51
N VAL A 39 -4.08 -13.64 -6.09
CA VAL A 39 -3.51 -14.87 -5.55
C VAL A 39 -2.13 -15.05 -6.19
N SER A 40 -1.07 -14.95 -5.38
CA SER A 40 0.29 -15.24 -5.78
C SER A 40 0.71 -16.63 -5.28
N PRO A 41 1.83 -17.20 -5.76
CA PRO A 41 2.39 -18.44 -5.24
C PRO A 41 2.72 -18.38 -3.74
N TYR A 42 2.96 -17.17 -3.20
CA TYR A 42 3.26 -16.94 -1.78
C TYR A 42 2.00 -16.77 -0.91
N GLY A 43 0.83 -16.63 -1.53
CA GLY A 43 -0.44 -16.44 -0.85
C GLY A 43 -1.27 -15.29 -1.42
N ARG A 44 -2.32 -14.91 -0.69
CA ARG A 44 -3.21 -13.82 -1.10
C ARG A 44 -2.56 -12.47 -0.81
N ILE A 45 -2.41 -11.65 -1.84
CA ILE A 45 -2.12 -10.21 -1.75
C ILE A 45 -3.47 -9.50 -1.83
N ALA A 46 -3.80 -8.65 -0.87
CA ALA A 46 -5.03 -7.85 -0.90
C ALA A 46 -4.72 -6.37 -0.73
N SER A 47 -5.43 -5.52 -1.47
CA SER A 47 -5.38 -4.07 -1.37
C SER A 47 -6.81 -3.55 -1.40
N ARG A 48 -7.18 -2.77 -0.38
CA ARG A 48 -8.45 -2.06 -0.33
C ARG A 48 -8.17 -0.63 0.05
N TRP A 49 -8.63 0.33 -0.74
CA TRP A 49 -8.59 1.72 -0.34
C TRP A 49 -9.96 2.36 -0.48
N GLU A 50 -10.22 3.36 0.35
CA GLU A 50 -11.40 4.21 0.29
C GLU A 50 -11.03 5.64 0.65
N ARG A 51 -11.65 6.60 -0.03
CA ARG A 51 -11.51 8.02 0.27
C ARG A 51 -12.33 8.33 1.53
N ILE A 52 -11.73 9.07 2.45
CA ILE A 52 -12.36 9.49 3.72
C ILE A 52 -12.22 11.00 3.90
N GLY A 53 -13.23 11.76 3.47
CA GLY A 53 -13.14 13.22 3.40
C GLY A 53 -12.04 13.65 2.41
N GLU A 54 -11.07 14.43 2.89
CA GLU A 54 -9.87 14.81 2.13
C GLU A 54 -8.75 13.75 2.18
N GLY A 55 -8.91 12.72 3.02
CA GLY A 55 -7.91 11.69 3.27
C GLY A 55 -8.16 10.35 2.56
N LEU A 56 -7.35 9.36 2.91
CA LEU A 56 -7.38 8.00 2.35
C LEU A 56 -7.23 6.95 3.45
N LEU A 57 -8.09 5.93 3.44
CA LEU A 57 -7.89 4.72 4.24
C LEU A 57 -7.48 3.59 3.30
N LEU A 58 -6.27 3.04 3.48
CA LEU A 58 -5.70 1.95 2.70
C LEU A 58 -5.43 0.75 3.62
N GLN A 59 -5.93 -0.41 3.24
CA GLN A 59 -5.72 -1.70 3.90
C GLN A 59 -4.98 -2.63 2.96
N VAL A 60 -3.86 -3.18 3.41
CA VAL A 60 -3.00 -4.06 2.61
C VAL A 60 -2.70 -5.33 3.37
N GLU A 61 -2.86 -6.46 2.70
CA GLU A 61 -2.42 -7.77 3.17
C GLU A 61 -1.21 -8.22 2.35
N VAL A 62 -0.08 -8.40 3.02
CA VAL A 62 1.19 -8.82 2.45
C VAL A 62 1.46 -10.26 2.89
N PRO A 63 1.50 -11.23 1.95
CA PRO A 63 1.69 -12.64 2.31
C PRO A 63 3.08 -12.91 2.90
N PRO A 64 3.28 -14.03 3.60
CA PRO A 64 4.56 -14.43 4.16
C PRO A 64 5.69 -14.44 3.11
N ASN A 65 6.91 -14.13 3.56
CA ASN A 65 8.11 -14.09 2.71
C ASN A 65 8.05 -13.11 1.53
N THR A 66 7.14 -12.12 1.57
CA THR A 66 7.08 -11.05 0.57
C THR A 66 7.26 -9.68 1.22
N THR A 67 7.60 -8.70 0.40
CA THR A 67 7.73 -7.29 0.79
C THR A 67 6.85 -6.43 -0.11
N ALA A 68 6.22 -5.40 0.46
CA ALA A 68 5.40 -4.46 -0.29
C ALA A 68 5.92 -3.03 -0.12
N THR A 69 5.98 -2.26 -1.21
CA THR A 69 6.20 -0.81 -1.14
C THR A 69 4.87 -0.10 -1.38
N ILE A 70 4.41 0.64 -0.38
CA ILE A 70 3.15 1.38 -0.40
C ILE A 70 3.45 2.82 -0.75
N LEU A 71 2.83 3.34 -1.80
CA LEU A 71 2.95 4.74 -2.21
C LEU A 71 1.71 5.51 -1.76
N LEU A 72 1.83 6.29 -0.68
CA LEU A 72 0.73 7.10 -0.16
C LEU A 72 0.71 8.46 -0.86
N PRO A 73 -0.48 9.03 -1.18
CA PRO A 73 -0.61 10.32 -1.85
C PRO A 73 -0.40 11.51 -0.90
N THR A 74 0.67 11.48 -0.12
CA THR A 74 1.10 12.58 0.77
C THR A 74 2.61 12.54 0.88
N GLY A 75 3.29 13.70 0.89
CA GLY A 75 4.72 13.78 1.22
C GLY A 75 5.00 13.83 2.73
N SER A 76 3.96 13.92 3.57
CA SER A 76 4.10 14.16 5.00
C SER A 76 3.94 12.89 5.83
N VAL A 77 5.01 12.47 6.50
CA VAL A 77 5.00 11.31 7.42
C VAL A 77 4.04 11.53 8.59
N SER A 78 3.93 12.76 9.10
CA SER A 78 3.07 13.08 10.25
C SER A 78 1.58 13.04 9.92
N ALA A 79 1.21 13.10 8.64
CA ALA A 79 -0.16 12.96 8.16
C ALA A 79 -0.61 11.49 8.04
N VAL A 80 0.30 10.52 8.30
CA VAL A 80 0.01 9.10 8.14
C VAL A 80 -0.05 8.39 9.49
N ARG A 81 -1.14 7.64 9.69
CA ARG A 81 -1.28 6.68 10.76
C ARG A 81 -1.17 5.26 10.23
N LEU A 82 -0.44 4.40 10.95
CA LEU A 82 -0.41 2.96 10.72
C LEU A 82 -1.11 2.26 11.88
N ASN A 83 -2.17 1.50 11.57
CA ASN A 83 -2.98 0.77 12.55
C ASN A 83 -3.47 1.65 13.72
N GLY A 84 -3.71 2.94 13.45
CA GLY A 84 -4.13 3.94 14.44
C GLY A 84 -2.98 4.63 15.21
N ALA A 85 -1.73 4.17 15.07
CA ALA A 85 -0.56 4.80 15.65
C ALA A 85 0.15 5.73 14.64
N ALA A 86 1.05 6.59 15.11
CA ALA A 86 1.90 7.37 14.22
C ALA A 86 2.77 6.45 13.36
N LEU A 87 2.98 6.79 12.08
CA LEU A 87 3.86 6.02 11.21
C LEU A 87 5.31 6.12 11.69
N THR A 88 5.87 5.00 12.12
CA THR A 88 7.29 4.87 12.50
C THR A 88 7.88 3.61 11.86
N THR A 89 9.20 3.53 11.77
CA THR A 89 9.86 2.27 11.47
C THR A 89 9.60 1.24 12.58
N GLY A 90 9.55 -0.05 12.24
CA GLY A 90 9.10 -1.11 13.15
C GLY A 90 7.65 -1.57 12.88
N GLN A 91 7.16 -2.53 13.66
CA GLN A 91 5.83 -3.16 13.45
C GLN A 91 5.61 -3.70 12.02
N GLY A 92 6.69 -4.11 11.35
CA GLY A 92 6.66 -4.58 9.97
C GLY A 92 6.98 -3.52 8.92
N VAL A 93 7.03 -2.22 9.28
CA VAL A 93 7.62 -1.16 8.44
C VAL A 93 9.14 -1.29 8.47
N ARG A 94 9.73 -1.43 7.29
CA ARG A 94 11.18 -1.56 7.08
C ARG A 94 11.82 -0.22 6.72
N GLU A 95 11.12 0.60 5.94
CA GLU A 95 11.66 1.85 5.42
C GLU A 95 10.52 2.86 5.19
N ILE A 96 10.84 4.14 5.39
CA ILE A 96 9.99 5.28 5.11
C ILE A 96 10.82 6.27 4.31
N ALA A 97 10.44 6.52 3.06
CA ALA A 97 11.13 7.42 2.14
C ALA A 97 10.14 8.48 1.62
N PRO A 98 10.23 9.72 2.10
CA PRO A 98 9.47 10.84 1.56
C PRO A 98 9.92 11.17 0.13
N GLU A 99 8.96 11.34 -0.76
CA GLU A 99 9.10 11.85 -2.12
C GLU A 99 8.34 13.20 -2.23
N ALA A 100 8.57 13.96 -3.30
CA ALA A 100 8.07 15.34 -3.41
C ALA A 100 6.55 15.50 -3.15
N ASP A 101 5.73 14.55 -3.63
CA ASP A 101 4.27 14.53 -3.50
C ASP A 101 3.72 13.22 -2.91
N ARG A 102 4.61 12.31 -2.53
CA ARG A 102 4.28 10.93 -2.14
C ARG A 102 5.14 10.47 -0.98
N LEU A 103 4.67 9.43 -0.29
CA LEU A 103 5.42 8.78 0.77
C LEU A 103 5.51 7.30 0.46
N ALA A 104 6.72 6.85 0.18
CA ALA A 104 7.02 5.45 -0.01
C ALA A 104 7.26 4.79 1.36
N VAL A 105 6.45 3.77 1.68
CA VAL A 105 6.56 2.98 2.90
C VAL A 105 6.79 1.53 2.52
N THR A 106 7.96 0.99 2.85
CA THR A 106 8.27 -0.41 2.61
C THR A 106 7.88 -1.23 3.84
N VAL A 107 7.04 -2.24 3.65
CA VAL A 107 6.56 -3.16 4.69
C VAL A 107 6.89 -4.61 4.36
N GLY A 108 7.10 -5.42 5.39
CA GLY A 108 7.21 -6.88 5.26
C GLY A 108 5.85 -7.57 5.15
N SER A 109 5.84 -8.87 5.42
CA SER A 109 4.60 -9.65 5.52
C SER A 109 3.76 -9.22 6.72
N GLY A 110 2.46 -9.10 6.53
CA GLY A 110 1.54 -8.69 7.58
C GLY A 110 0.27 -8.05 7.04
N SER A 111 -0.54 -7.52 7.95
CA SER A 111 -1.72 -6.72 7.63
C SER A 111 -1.52 -5.30 8.13
N TYR A 112 -1.72 -4.35 7.24
CA TYR A 112 -1.43 -2.94 7.48
C TYR A 112 -2.65 -2.10 7.11
N ALA A 113 -3.06 -1.21 8.01
CA ALA A 113 -4.06 -0.20 7.76
C ALA A 113 -3.42 1.19 7.84
N PHE A 114 -3.23 1.82 6.69
CA PHE A 114 -2.76 3.19 6.57
C PHE A 114 -3.94 4.15 6.50
N ARG A 115 -3.91 5.19 7.32
CA ARG A 115 -4.85 6.31 7.25
C ARG A 115 -4.06 7.58 6.97
N VAL A 116 -4.39 8.25 5.88
CA VAL A 116 -3.87 9.57 5.51
C VAL A 116 -4.94 10.59 5.86
N GLU A 117 -4.57 11.62 6.61
CA GLU A 117 -5.43 12.75 7.01
C GLU A 117 -5.03 14.06 6.34
#